data_AF-A0A1V4ANY6-F1
#
_entry.id   AF-A0A1V4ANY6-F1
#
_cell.length_a   1.000
_cell.length_b   1.000
_cell.length_c   1.000
_cell.angle_alpha   90.00
_cell.angle_beta   90.00
_cell.angle_gamma   90.00
#
_symmetry.space_group_name_H-M   'P 1'
#
loop_
_entity.id
_entity.type
_entity.pdbx_description
1 polymer ?
#
loop_
_entity_poly.entity_id
_entity_poly.type
_entity_poly.pdbx_seq_one_letter_code
_entity_poly.pdbx_strand_id
1 'polypeptide(L)'
;MAHYCLGLTYYAQQDLIKAAEAFRRSIEVDAKDPKAHYSLGIVYADERFFDKAIEEFRTVIKLDAGNAEAYYRLGKAYADKRVLVNAIATIRKAAAAHYNIKNPYSDKRALDEAIASLQKAIEVNPYNPSVYFDLGSAYSQSRILDDAAAALEETVRIDPNFAKAHYGLSLIYERKGMKEEAQREFSSYKQLTGECGK
;
A
#
# COMPACT_ATOMS: atom_id res chain seq x y z
N MET A 1 -4.01 28.01 10.76
CA MET A 1 -3.16 28.04 11.97
C MET A 1 -3.57 27.07 13.07
N ALA A 2 -4.83 27.04 13.53
CA ALA A 2 -5.24 26.10 14.59
C ALA A 2 -5.01 24.61 14.22
N HIS A 3 -5.33 24.22 12.99
CA HIS A 3 -5.12 22.85 12.51
C HIS A 3 -3.64 22.49 12.33
N TYR A 4 -2.79 23.42 11.90
CA TYR A 4 -1.34 23.22 11.81
C TYR A 4 -0.72 22.95 13.19
N CYS A 5 -1.05 23.77 14.20
CA CYS A 5 -0.57 23.54 15.56
C CYS A 5 -1.07 22.20 16.11
N LEU A 6 -2.32 21.84 15.83
CA LEU A 6 -2.87 20.54 16.23
C LEU A 6 -2.11 19.38 15.56
N GLY A 7 -1.77 19.51 14.28
CA GLY A 7 -0.93 18.53 13.58
C GLY A 7 0.43 18.35 14.23
N LEU A 8 1.09 19.44 14.62
CA LEU A 8 2.36 19.37 15.36
C LEU A 8 2.20 18.69 16.72
N THR A 9 1.09 18.94 17.44
CA THR A 9 0.86 18.27 18.73
C THR A 9 0.67 16.76 18.58
N TYR A 10 -0.11 16.32 17.59
CA TYR A 10 -0.28 14.89 17.32
C TYR A 10 1.02 14.24 16.84
N TYR A 11 1.79 14.95 16.01
CA TYR A 11 3.10 14.47 15.57
C TYR A 11 4.07 14.28 16.75
N ALA A 12 4.10 15.22 17.69
CA ALA A 12 4.90 15.09 18.91
C ALA A 12 4.43 13.91 19.80
N GLN A 13 3.15 13.57 19.76
CA GLN A 13 2.56 12.41 20.44
C GLN A 13 2.78 11.09 19.68
N GLN A 14 3.44 11.11 18.52
CA GLN A 14 3.60 9.96 17.61
C GLN A 14 2.25 9.42 17.06
N ASP A 15 1.16 10.19 17.16
CA ASP A 15 -0.12 9.85 16.54
C ASP A 15 -0.10 10.35 15.07
N LEU A 16 0.60 9.60 14.22
CA LEU A 16 0.86 9.98 12.83
C LEU A 16 -0.43 10.09 12.01
N ILE A 17 -1.44 9.26 12.31
CA ILE A 17 -2.75 9.30 11.65
C ILE A 17 -3.43 10.63 11.92
N LYS A 18 -3.59 11.02 13.19
CA LYS A 18 -4.24 12.30 13.53
C LYS A 18 -3.39 13.50 13.11
N ALA A 19 -2.06 13.37 13.13
CA ALA A 19 -1.17 14.40 12.61
C ALA A 19 -1.43 14.65 11.11
N ALA A 20 -1.48 13.59 10.30
CA ALA A 20 -1.77 13.69 8.87
C ALA A 20 -3.14 14.35 8.61
N GLU A 21 -4.19 13.94 9.34
CA GLU A 21 -5.52 14.54 9.22
C GLU A 21 -5.53 16.03 9.56
N ALA A 22 -4.87 16.42 10.65
CA ALA A 22 -4.80 17.82 11.06
C ALA A 22 -4.01 18.69 10.05
N PHE A 23 -2.91 18.18 9.49
CA PHE A 23 -2.20 18.90 8.44
C PHE A 23 -3.00 19.00 7.14
N ARG A 24 -3.73 17.94 6.72
CA ARG A 24 -4.65 18.01 5.57
C ARG A 24 -5.71 19.10 5.76
N ARG A 25 -6.35 19.16 6.93
CA ARG A 25 -7.31 20.24 7.26
C ARG A 25 -6.65 21.62 7.24
N SER A 26 -5.37 21.72 7.60
CA SER A 26 -4.63 22.98 7.48
C SER A 26 -4.44 23.39 6.01
N ILE A 27 -4.17 22.43 5.13
CA ILE A 27 -4.03 22.64 3.68
C ILE A 27 -5.38 22.99 3.03
N GLU A 28 -6.49 22.41 3.49
CA GLU A 28 -7.83 22.78 3.04
C GLU A 28 -8.15 24.25 3.32
N VAL A 29 -7.66 24.79 4.45
CA VAL A 29 -7.81 26.19 4.82
C VAL A 29 -6.86 27.10 4.03
N ASP A 30 -5.61 26.68 3.86
CA ASP A 30 -4.61 27.39 3.07
C ASP A 30 -3.72 26.42 2.27
N ALA A 31 -4.09 26.22 1.01
CA ALA A 31 -3.39 25.31 0.10
C ALA A 31 -2.03 25.86 -0.39
N LYS A 32 -1.67 27.10 -0.01
CA LYS A 32 -0.39 27.72 -0.39
C LYS A 32 0.57 27.83 0.79
N ASP A 33 0.25 27.25 1.95
CA ASP A 33 1.17 27.19 3.08
C ASP A 33 2.22 26.07 2.89
N PRO A 34 3.47 26.40 2.54
CA PRO A 34 4.50 25.38 2.35
C PRO A 34 4.81 24.62 3.65
N LYS A 35 4.53 25.18 4.84
CA LYS A 35 4.80 24.50 6.11
C LYS A 35 3.85 23.33 6.32
N ALA A 36 2.57 23.51 6.02
CA ALA A 36 1.58 22.44 6.15
C ALA A 36 1.87 21.28 5.19
N HIS A 37 2.20 21.57 3.93
CA HIS A 37 2.67 20.57 2.96
C HIS A 37 3.95 19.87 3.42
N TYR A 38 4.94 20.64 3.91
CA TYR A 38 6.20 20.09 4.40
C TYR A 38 6.00 19.13 5.59
N SER A 39 5.20 19.53 6.58
CA SER A 39 4.88 18.69 7.74
C SER A 39 4.10 17.44 7.35
N LEU A 40 3.14 17.54 6.42
CA LEU A 40 2.42 16.38 5.93
C LEU A 40 3.33 15.41 5.16
N GLY A 41 4.27 15.94 4.36
CA GLY A 41 5.29 15.14 3.68
C GLY A 41 6.19 14.37 4.63
N ILE A 42 6.56 14.96 5.78
CA ILE A 42 7.31 14.26 6.84
C ILE A 42 6.48 13.11 7.41
N VAL A 43 5.23 13.37 7.78
CA VAL A 43 4.34 12.33 8.34
C VAL A 43 4.22 11.16 7.37
N TYR A 44 4.00 11.43 6.08
CA TYR A 44 3.98 10.38 5.06
C TYR A 44 5.30 9.63 4.90
N ALA A 45 6.44 10.32 5.01
CA ALA A 45 7.73 9.65 4.94
C ALA A 45 7.94 8.71 6.15
N ASP A 46 7.51 9.13 7.35
CA ASP A 46 7.60 8.33 8.58
C ASP A 46 6.67 7.12 8.53
N GLU A 47 5.47 7.27 7.96
CA GLU A 47 4.54 6.18 7.65
C GLU A 47 4.93 5.36 6.41
N ARG A 48 6.05 5.68 5.77
CA ARG A 48 6.60 5.01 4.56
C ARG A 48 5.70 5.09 3.33
N PHE A 49 4.78 6.05 3.31
CA PHE A 49 4.04 6.49 2.14
C PHE A 49 4.90 7.37 1.24
N PHE A 50 6.01 6.82 0.73
CA PHE A 50 7.01 7.61 0.01
C PHE A 50 6.45 8.34 -1.22
N ASP A 51 5.46 7.77 -1.90
CA ASP A 51 4.78 8.43 -3.03
C ASP A 51 4.06 9.71 -2.61
N LYS A 52 3.25 9.65 -1.54
CA LYS A 52 2.56 10.83 -1.01
C LYS A 52 3.55 11.84 -0.45
N ALA A 53 4.60 11.38 0.25
CA ALA A 53 5.67 12.25 0.73
C ALA A 53 6.36 13.02 -0.42
N ILE A 54 6.66 12.33 -1.52
CA ILE A 54 7.25 12.92 -2.73
C ILE A 54 6.34 14.00 -3.32
N GLU A 55 5.03 13.76 -3.39
CA GLU A 55 4.05 14.74 -3.87
C GLU A 55 4.02 15.99 -3.00
N GLU A 56 3.96 15.83 -1.68
CA GLU A 56 3.96 16.95 -0.74
C GLU A 56 5.25 17.77 -0.83
N PHE A 57 6.43 17.13 -0.83
CA PHE A 57 7.70 17.86 -0.94
C PHE A 57 7.87 18.56 -2.30
N ARG A 58 7.33 17.99 -3.39
CA ARG A 58 7.27 18.68 -4.68
C ARG A 58 6.38 19.92 -4.63
N THR A 59 5.27 19.87 -3.90
CA THR A 59 4.41 21.03 -3.68
C THR A 59 5.14 22.12 -2.89
N VAL A 60 5.89 21.76 -1.84
CA VAL A 60 6.74 22.71 -1.11
C VAL A 60 7.74 23.39 -2.05
N ILE A 61 8.43 22.65 -2.91
CA ILE A 61 9.39 23.20 -3.88
C ILE A 61 8.71 24.11 -4.92
N LYS A 62 7.46 23.82 -5.32
CA LYS A 62 6.70 24.70 -6.22
C LYS A 62 6.32 26.02 -5.54
N LEU A 63 6.00 25.99 -4.24
CA LEU A 63 5.62 27.17 -3.46
C LEU A 63 6.85 27.98 -3.01
N ASP A 64 7.96 27.30 -2.73
CA ASP A 64 9.23 27.87 -2.29
C ASP A 64 10.39 27.10 -2.96
N ALA A 65 10.81 27.62 -4.11
CA ALA A 65 11.89 27.01 -4.91
C ALA A 65 13.26 27.07 -4.24
N GLY A 66 13.44 27.87 -3.18
CA GLY A 66 14.68 28.00 -2.42
C GLY A 66 14.79 27.04 -1.23
N ASN A 67 13.77 26.21 -0.99
CA ASN A 67 13.70 25.36 0.19
C ASN A 67 14.65 24.15 0.11
N ALA A 68 15.90 24.33 0.54
CA ALA A 68 16.92 23.29 0.52
C ALA A 68 16.52 22.03 1.32
N GLU A 69 15.82 22.20 2.44
CA GLU A 69 15.35 21.08 3.26
C GLU A 69 14.29 20.26 2.50
N ALA A 70 13.38 20.89 1.77
CA ALA A 70 12.40 20.17 0.94
C ALA A 70 13.07 19.35 -0.17
N TYR A 71 14.14 19.87 -0.81
CA TYR A 71 14.94 19.10 -1.76
C TYR A 71 15.64 17.91 -1.10
N TYR A 72 16.23 18.11 0.08
CA TYR A 72 16.86 17.04 0.85
C TYR A 72 15.85 15.94 1.21
N ARG A 73 14.68 16.32 1.74
CA ARG A 73 13.59 15.40 2.09
C ARG A 73 13.03 14.67 0.87
N LEU A 74 12.88 15.35 -0.26
CA LEU A 74 12.48 14.74 -1.52
C LEU A 74 13.51 13.69 -1.98
N GLY A 75 14.80 14.01 -1.94
CA GLY A 75 15.88 13.08 -2.28
C GLY A 75 15.90 11.85 -1.36
N LYS A 76 15.74 12.05 -0.05
CA LYS A 76 15.62 10.97 0.93
C LYS A 76 14.40 10.09 0.64
N ALA A 77 13.23 10.68 0.38
CA ALA A 77 12.02 9.94 0.07
C ALA A 77 12.17 9.06 -1.19
N TYR A 78 12.85 9.55 -2.23
CA TYR A 78 13.20 8.72 -3.39
C TYR A 78 14.15 7.56 -3.06
N ALA A 79 15.17 7.81 -2.23
CA ALA A 79 16.11 6.79 -1.81
C ALA A 79 15.42 5.69 -1.00
N ASP A 80 14.62 6.08 -0.01
CA ASP A 80 13.87 5.15 0.86
C ASP A 80 12.84 4.35 0.04
N LYS A 81 12.15 5.00 -0.91
CA LYS A 81 11.27 4.32 -1.87
C LYS A 81 12.04 3.26 -2.68
N ARG A 82 13.23 3.59 -3.18
CA ARG A 82 14.04 2.65 -3.97
C ARG A 82 14.49 1.46 -3.12
N VAL A 83 14.93 1.70 -1.89
CA VAL A 83 15.31 0.63 -0.95
C VAL A 83 14.13 -0.29 -0.68
N LEU A 84 12.95 0.29 -0.43
CA LEU A 84 11.72 -0.46 -0.21
C LEU A 84 11.36 -1.33 -1.42
N VAL A 85 11.33 -0.76 -2.62
CA VAL A 85 11.03 -1.50 -3.86
C VAL A 85 12.02 -2.64 -4.06
N ASN A 86 13.31 -2.43 -3.81
CA ASN A 86 14.33 -3.47 -3.90
C ASN A 86 14.15 -4.56 -2.85
N ALA A 87 13.83 -4.21 -1.61
CA ALA A 87 13.57 -5.15 -0.53
C ALA A 87 12.37 -6.04 -0.87
N ILE A 88 11.26 -5.43 -1.29
CA ILE A 88 10.06 -6.14 -1.75
C ILE A 88 10.38 -7.02 -2.95
N ALA A 89 11.13 -6.54 -3.94
CA ALA A 89 11.51 -7.34 -5.10
C ALA A 89 12.39 -8.55 -4.71
N THR A 90 13.27 -8.37 -3.73
CA THR A 90 14.14 -9.45 -3.22
C THR A 90 13.32 -10.50 -2.49
N ILE A 91 12.40 -10.06 -1.63
CA ILE A 91 11.42 -10.91 -0.93
C ILE A 91 10.58 -11.69 -1.95
N ARG A 92 10.03 -11.03 -2.97
CA ARG A 92 9.25 -11.67 -4.04
C ARG A 92 10.07 -12.67 -4.84
N LYS A 93 11.33 -12.34 -5.17
CA LYS A 93 12.23 -13.27 -5.87
C LYS A 93 12.55 -14.50 -5.03
N ALA A 94 12.78 -14.32 -3.73
CA ALA A 94 12.95 -15.45 -2.81
C ALA A 94 11.68 -16.32 -2.80
N ALA A 95 10.51 -15.72 -2.56
CA ALA A 95 9.24 -16.43 -2.59
C ALA A 95 9.00 -17.20 -3.91
N ALA A 96 9.25 -16.57 -5.06
CA ALA A 96 9.08 -17.20 -6.38
C ALA A 96 10.11 -18.30 -6.67
N ALA A 97 11.37 -18.14 -6.23
CA ALA A 97 12.39 -19.18 -6.36
C ALA A 97 12.02 -20.42 -5.53
N HIS A 98 11.42 -20.22 -4.35
CA HIS A 98 10.90 -21.29 -3.53
C HIS A 98 9.65 -21.94 -4.13
N TYR A 99 8.78 -21.18 -4.82
CA TYR A 99 7.56 -21.69 -5.48
C TYR A 99 7.82 -22.62 -6.68
N ASN A 100 8.97 -22.52 -7.35
CA ASN A 100 9.28 -23.33 -8.53
C ASN A 100 9.84 -24.73 -8.21
N ILE A 101 9.85 -25.15 -6.93
CA ILE A 101 10.42 -26.43 -6.50
C ILE A 101 9.34 -27.53 -6.53
N LYS A 102 9.35 -28.38 -7.57
CA LYS A 102 8.37 -29.46 -7.87
C LYS A 102 8.09 -30.53 -6.79
N ASN A 103 8.62 -30.44 -5.58
CA ASN A 103 8.33 -31.41 -4.52
C ASN A 103 7.14 -30.90 -3.66
N PRO A 104 6.07 -31.68 -3.48
CA PRO A 104 4.89 -31.25 -2.71
C PRO A 104 5.20 -30.88 -1.25
N TYR A 105 6.27 -31.42 -0.66
CA TYR A 105 6.75 -30.99 0.66
C TYR A 105 7.58 -29.70 0.61
N SER A 106 8.29 -29.46 -0.50
CA SER A 106 8.93 -28.15 -0.72
C SER A 106 7.90 -27.09 -1.05
N ASP A 107 6.80 -27.42 -1.75
CA ASP A 107 5.73 -26.47 -2.06
C ASP A 107 5.09 -25.90 -0.79
N LYS A 108 4.77 -26.75 0.20
CA LYS A 108 4.20 -26.27 1.48
C LYS A 108 5.17 -25.39 2.25
N ARG A 109 6.42 -25.85 2.44
CA ARG A 109 7.45 -25.07 3.14
C ARG A 109 7.77 -23.77 2.41
N ALA A 110 7.82 -23.79 1.09
CA ALA A 110 8.03 -22.62 0.25
C ALA A 110 6.90 -21.61 0.38
N LEU A 111 5.65 -22.08 0.39
CA LEU A 111 4.48 -21.22 0.60
C LEU A 111 4.53 -20.59 2.00
N ASP A 112 4.87 -21.35 3.05
CA ASP A 112 5.02 -20.83 4.40
C ASP A 112 6.14 -19.76 4.49
N GLU A 113 7.31 -20.01 3.88
CA GLU A 113 8.42 -19.06 3.82
C GLU A 113 8.07 -17.81 2.98
N ALA A 114 7.31 -17.98 1.89
CA ALA A 114 6.82 -16.88 1.06
C ALA A 114 5.82 -16.00 1.82
N ILE A 115 4.86 -16.61 2.51
CA ILE A 115 3.89 -15.92 3.37
C ILE A 115 4.63 -15.12 4.45
N ALA A 116 5.57 -15.73 5.18
CA ALA A 116 6.35 -15.04 6.20
C ALA A 116 7.17 -13.86 5.65
N SER A 117 7.71 -14.02 4.44
CA SER A 117 8.48 -12.96 3.77
C SER A 117 7.58 -11.81 3.33
N LEU A 118 6.39 -12.10 2.79
CA LEU A 118 5.40 -11.11 2.40
C LEU A 118 4.82 -10.37 3.61
N GLN A 119 4.61 -11.05 4.73
CA GLN A 119 4.23 -10.43 6.00
C GLN A 119 5.29 -9.43 6.48
N LYS A 120 6.58 -9.79 6.42
CA LYS A 120 7.66 -8.82 6.68
C LYS A 120 7.65 -7.65 5.69
N ALA A 121 7.37 -7.89 4.41
CA ALA A 121 7.24 -6.80 3.45
C ALA A 121 6.09 -5.84 3.80
N ILE A 122 5.00 -6.34 4.38
CA ILE A 122 3.88 -5.53 4.89
C ILE A 122 4.31 -4.71 6.11
N GLU A 123 5.06 -5.27 7.05
CA GLU A 123 5.66 -4.50 8.16
C GLU A 123 6.53 -3.35 7.62
N VAL A 124 7.17 -3.56 6.47
CA VAL A 124 8.02 -2.56 5.84
C VAL A 124 7.20 -1.51 5.08
N ASN A 125 6.12 -1.87 4.39
CA ASN A 125 5.15 -0.91 3.84
C ASN A 125 3.72 -1.50 3.90
N PRO A 126 2.91 -1.08 4.88
CA PRO A 126 1.58 -1.63 5.10
C PRO A 126 0.52 -1.11 4.11
N TYR A 127 0.92 -0.34 3.10
CA TYR A 127 0.01 0.24 2.12
C TYR A 127 0.46 -0.03 0.68
N ASN A 128 1.20 -1.11 0.45
CA ASN A 128 1.54 -1.57 -0.89
C ASN A 128 0.55 -2.64 -1.39
N PRO A 129 -0.39 -2.31 -2.29
CA PRO A 129 -1.42 -3.25 -2.73
C PRO A 129 -0.83 -4.48 -3.44
N SER A 130 0.33 -4.35 -4.10
CA SER A 130 0.97 -5.49 -4.76
C SER A 130 1.45 -6.56 -3.78
N VAL A 131 1.88 -6.17 -2.57
CA VAL A 131 2.36 -7.12 -1.55
C VAL A 131 1.18 -7.89 -0.96
N TYR A 132 0.07 -7.21 -0.68
CA TYR A 132 -1.17 -7.84 -0.24
C TYR A 132 -1.74 -8.78 -1.31
N PHE A 133 -1.66 -8.39 -2.60
CA PHE A 133 -2.09 -9.25 -3.71
C PHE A 133 -1.27 -10.55 -3.79
N ASP A 134 0.05 -10.45 -3.68
CA ASP A 134 0.93 -11.60 -3.67
C ASP A 134 0.67 -12.49 -2.43
N LEU A 135 0.40 -11.88 -1.27
CA LEU A 135 0.06 -12.60 -0.05
C LEU A 135 -1.26 -13.38 -0.19
N GLY A 136 -2.30 -12.73 -0.72
CA GLY A 136 -3.57 -13.39 -1.02
C GLY A 136 -3.43 -14.54 -2.03
N SER A 137 -2.56 -14.36 -3.03
CA SER A 137 -2.22 -15.41 -3.99
C SER A 137 -1.52 -16.60 -3.32
N ALA A 138 -0.56 -16.34 -2.42
CA ALA A 138 0.14 -17.39 -1.67
C ALA A 138 -0.81 -18.15 -0.74
N TYR A 139 -1.67 -17.45 0.02
CA TYR A 139 -2.69 -18.10 0.87
C TYR A 139 -3.69 -18.93 0.06
N SER A 140 -4.12 -18.44 -1.10
CA SER A 140 -5.05 -19.17 -1.98
C SER A 140 -4.45 -20.50 -2.48
N GLN A 141 -3.15 -20.51 -2.78
CA GLN A 141 -2.41 -21.71 -3.15
C GLN A 141 -2.23 -22.67 -1.98
N SER A 142 -1.99 -22.15 -0.77
CA SER A 142 -2.02 -22.91 0.49
C SER A 142 -3.42 -23.39 0.90
N ARG A 143 -4.47 -23.04 0.12
CA ARG A 143 -5.89 -23.32 0.38
C ARG A 143 -6.42 -22.71 1.70
N ILE A 144 -5.76 -21.68 2.19
CA ILE A 144 -6.18 -20.91 3.37
C ILE A 144 -7.08 -19.78 2.88
N LEU A 145 -8.33 -20.13 2.57
CA LEU A 145 -9.25 -19.26 1.82
C LEU A 145 -9.66 -17.99 2.58
N ASP A 146 -9.72 -18.03 3.91
CA ASP A 146 -10.07 -16.86 4.73
C ASP A 146 -8.97 -15.81 4.70
N ASP A 147 -7.72 -16.20 4.97
CA ASP A 147 -6.56 -15.29 4.91
C ASP A 147 -6.31 -14.78 3.48
N ALA A 148 -6.59 -15.62 2.48
CA ALA A 148 -6.50 -15.22 1.08
C ALA A 148 -7.52 -14.12 0.73
N ALA A 149 -8.77 -14.26 1.21
CA ALA A 149 -9.80 -13.22 1.03
C ALA A 149 -9.38 -11.94 1.74
N ALA A 150 -8.98 -12.01 3.02
CA ALA A 150 -8.58 -10.84 3.80
C ALA A 150 -7.43 -10.06 3.15
N ALA A 151 -6.41 -10.74 2.63
CA ALA A 151 -5.30 -10.09 1.95
C ALA A 151 -5.73 -9.43 0.62
N LEU A 152 -6.63 -10.05 -0.15
CA LEU A 152 -7.15 -9.43 -1.38
C LEU A 152 -8.14 -8.28 -1.09
N GLU A 153 -8.93 -8.37 -0.02
CA GLU A 153 -9.78 -7.28 0.46
C GLU A 153 -8.92 -6.07 0.84
N GLU A 154 -7.80 -6.27 1.54
CA GLU A 154 -6.84 -5.20 1.82
C GLU A 154 -6.20 -4.63 0.55
N THR A 155 -5.95 -5.46 -0.46
CA THR A 155 -5.50 -4.99 -1.77
C THR A 155 -6.50 -4.01 -2.38
N VAL A 156 -7.80 -4.38 -2.41
CA VAL A 156 -8.89 -3.55 -2.93
C VAL A 156 -9.13 -2.30 -2.06
N ARG A 157 -8.97 -2.42 -0.73
CA ARG A 157 -9.07 -1.27 0.18
C ARG A 157 -7.99 -0.23 -0.10
N ILE A 158 -6.77 -0.67 -0.40
CA ILE A 158 -5.63 0.21 -0.71
C ILE A 158 -5.71 0.76 -2.13
N ASP A 159 -6.03 -0.09 -3.11
CA ASP A 159 -6.22 0.25 -4.52
C ASP A 159 -7.51 -0.36 -5.07
N PRO A 160 -8.63 0.40 -5.04
CA PRO A 160 -9.92 -0.05 -5.55
C PRO A 160 -9.94 -0.33 -7.06
N ASN A 161 -8.91 0.08 -7.81
CA ASN A 161 -8.83 -0.16 -9.25
C ASN A 161 -7.96 -1.38 -9.60
N PHE A 162 -7.50 -2.14 -8.60
CA PHE A 162 -6.68 -3.33 -8.80
C PHE A 162 -7.52 -4.50 -9.35
N ALA A 163 -7.82 -4.48 -10.65
CA ALA A 163 -8.73 -5.43 -11.31
C ALA A 163 -8.43 -6.91 -10.96
N LYS A 164 -7.16 -7.29 -10.93
CA LYS A 164 -6.76 -8.68 -10.61
C LYS A 164 -7.18 -9.12 -9.20
N ALA A 165 -7.28 -8.21 -8.25
CA ALA A 165 -7.69 -8.51 -6.88
C ALA A 165 -9.19 -8.80 -6.82
N HIS A 166 -10.01 -8.01 -7.51
CA HIS A 166 -11.44 -8.28 -7.70
C HIS A 166 -11.68 -9.65 -8.36
N TYR A 167 -10.92 -9.98 -9.40
CA TYR A 167 -10.99 -11.32 -10.00
C TYR A 167 -10.61 -12.42 -9.00
N GLY A 168 -9.51 -12.26 -8.27
CA GLY A 168 -9.08 -13.20 -7.24
C GLY A 168 -10.12 -13.40 -6.12
N LEU A 169 -10.73 -12.32 -5.62
CA LEU A 169 -11.81 -12.38 -4.62
C LEU A 169 -13.02 -13.14 -5.16
N SER A 170 -13.41 -12.89 -6.41
CA SER A 170 -14.55 -13.59 -7.01
C SER A 170 -14.37 -15.11 -7.00
N LEU A 171 -13.17 -15.60 -7.35
CA LEU A 171 -12.82 -17.01 -7.32
C LEU A 171 -12.76 -17.59 -5.89
N ILE A 172 -12.25 -16.82 -4.92
CA ILE A 172 -12.18 -17.26 -3.53
C ILE A 172 -13.58 -17.34 -2.92
N TYR A 173 -14.41 -16.33 -3.11
CA TYR A 173 -15.79 -16.32 -2.62
C TYR A 173 -16.63 -17.41 -3.27
N GLU A 174 -16.43 -17.72 -4.56
CA GLU A 174 -17.08 -18.87 -5.21
C GLU A 174 -16.70 -20.18 -4.52
N ARG A 175 -15.42 -20.40 -4.23
CA ARG A 175 -14.95 -21.60 -3.49
C ARG A 175 -15.49 -21.67 -2.06
N LYS A 176 -15.76 -20.51 -1.43
CA LYS A 176 -16.39 -20.41 -0.10
C LYS A 176 -17.92 -20.54 -0.15
N GLY A 177 -18.53 -20.59 -1.34
CA GLY A 177 -19.99 -20.62 -1.51
C GLY A 177 -20.69 -19.26 -1.36
N MET A 178 -19.93 -18.18 -1.26
CA MET A 178 -20.39 -16.80 -1.08
C MET A 178 -20.74 -16.18 -2.44
N LYS A 179 -21.87 -16.62 -3.02
CA LYS A 179 -22.24 -16.33 -4.42
C LYS A 179 -22.49 -14.86 -4.70
N GLU A 180 -23.06 -14.12 -3.75
CA GLU A 180 -23.39 -12.70 -3.94
C GLU A 180 -22.12 -11.85 -3.97
N GLU A 181 -21.21 -12.09 -3.02
CA GLU A 181 -19.89 -11.47 -2.95
C GLU A 181 -19.09 -11.79 -4.22
N ALA A 182 -19.08 -13.05 -4.66
CA ALA A 182 -18.39 -13.45 -5.87
C ALA A 182 -18.89 -12.69 -7.11
N GLN A 183 -20.21 -12.51 -7.25
CA GLN A 183 -20.79 -11.75 -8.36
C GLN A 183 -20.47 -10.26 -8.29
N ARG A 184 -20.47 -9.66 -7.09
CA ARG A 184 -20.09 -8.26 -6.89
C ARG A 184 -18.65 -8.01 -7.34
N GLU A 185 -17.71 -8.81 -6.85
CA GLU A 185 -16.29 -8.68 -7.18
C GLU A 185 -16.02 -8.93 -8.66
N PHE A 186 -16.68 -9.93 -9.25
CA PHE A 186 -16.53 -10.20 -10.69
C PHE A 186 -17.10 -9.07 -11.57
N SER A 187 -18.15 -8.40 -11.12
CA SER A 187 -18.71 -7.23 -11.81
C SER A 187 -17.75 -6.05 -11.77
N SER A 188 -17.13 -5.77 -10.61
CA SER A 188 -16.07 -4.77 -10.46
C SER A 188 -14.88 -5.06 -11.38
N TYR A 189 -14.43 -6.32 -11.44
CA TYR A 189 -13.37 -6.74 -12.37
C TYR A 189 -13.71 -6.36 -13.82
N LYS A 190 -14.91 -6.72 -14.30
CA LYS A 190 -15.34 -6.42 -15.69
C LYS A 190 -15.41 -4.93 -15.98
N GLN A 191 -15.90 -4.15 -15.02
CA GLN A 191 -15.97 -2.70 -15.16
C GLN A 191 -14.57 -2.09 -15.31
N LEU A 192 -13.61 -2.58 -14.54
CA LEU A 192 -12.22 -2.09 -14.57
C LEU A 192 -11.44 -2.54 -15.82
N THR A 193 -11.74 -3.73 -16.37
CA THR A 193 -11.07 -4.23 -17.59
C THR A 193 -11.72 -3.79 -18.90
N GLY A 194 -12.87 -3.10 -18.83
CA GLY A 194 -13.62 -2.71 -20.02
C GLY A 194 -14.32 -3.89 -20.71
N GLU A 195 -14.44 -5.04 -20.03
CA GLU A 195 -15.23 -6.20 -20.48
C GLU A 195 -16.74 -6.03 -20.25
N CYS A 196 -17.22 -4.78 -20.15
CA CYS A 196 -18.65 -4.51 -20.28
C CYS A 196 -19.07 -4.89 -21.70
N GLY A 197 -19.90 -5.94 -21.79
CA GLY A 197 -20.42 -6.47 -23.04
C GLY A 197 -21.00 -5.38 -23.93
N LYS A 198 -20.74 -5.54 -25.23
CA LYS A 198 -21.50 -4.88 -26.30
C LYS A 198 -22.99 -5.16 -26.16
#